data_AF-A0A353BJ39-F1
#
_entry.id   AF-A0A353BJ39-F1
#
_cell.length_a   1.000
_cell.length_b   1.000
_cell.length_c   1.000
_cell.angle_alpha   90.00
_cell.angle_beta   90.00
_cell.angle_gamma   90.00
#
_symmetry.space_group_name_H-M   'P 1'
#
loop_
_entity.id
_entity.type
_entity.pdbx_description
1 polymer ?
#
loop_
_entity_poly.entity_id
_entity_poly.type
_entity_poly.pdbx_seq_one_letter_code
_entity_poly.pdbx_strand_id
1 'polypeptide(L)' 'MRKKLPRIDKTAISVARLRDDGDEKEYWLSRTAAERLNAIEQQRRMIYGEDRTASRLQRLLEVAELPRR' A
#
# COMPACT_ATOMS: atom_id res chain seq x y z
N MET A 1 -7.52 17.13 -28.15
CA MET A 1 -8.20 17.87 -27.06
C MET A 1 -7.40 17.74 -25.78
N ARG A 2 -6.97 18.85 -25.16
CA ARG A 2 -6.21 18.80 -23.89
C ARG A 2 -7.20 18.56 -22.75
N LYS A 3 -7.30 17.32 -22.25
CA LYS A 3 -8.18 16.97 -21.13
C LYS A 3 -7.75 17.80 -19.91
N LYS A 4 -8.65 18.62 -19.37
CA LYS A 4 -8.41 19.41 -18.16
C LYS A 4 -8.38 18.44 -16.97
N LEU A 5 -7.28 18.43 -16.23
CA LEU A 5 -7.17 17.57 -15.05
C LEU A 5 -8.15 18.03 -13.96
N PRO A 6 -8.73 17.10 -13.18
CA PRO A 6 -9.59 17.45 -12.05
C PRO A 6 -8.80 18.27 -11.03
N ARG A 7 -9.49 19.21 -10.38
CA ARG A 7 -8.89 20.08 -9.37
C ARG A 7 -8.76 19.30 -8.06
N ILE A 8 -7.56 19.24 -7.50
CA ILE A 8 -7.30 18.61 -6.20
C ILE A 8 -8.01 19.40 -5.10
N ASP A 9 -8.63 18.66 -4.19
CA ASP A 9 -9.07 19.20 -2.91
C ASP A 9 -7.88 19.31 -1.96
N LYS A 10 -7.50 20.56 -1.66
CA LYS A 10 -6.35 20.86 -0.79
C LYS A 10 -6.69 20.78 0.69
N THR A 11 -7.97 20.70 1.04
CA THR A 11 -8.40 20.61 2.45
C THR A 11 -8.11 19.22 3.04
N ALA A 12 -7.93 18.22 2.18
CA ALA A 12 -7.56 16.86 2.56
C ALA A 12 -6.04 16.62 2.61
N ILE A 13 -5.21 17.67 2.50
CA ILE A 13 -3.74 17.57 2.46
C ILE A 13 -3.16 18.33 3.66
N SER A 14 -2.33 17.64 4.45
CA SER A 14 -1.48 18.23 5.48
C SER A 14 -0.02 18.26 5.00
N VAL A 15 0.76 19.23 5.50
CA VAL A 15 2.20 19.37 5.23
C VAL A 15 2.92 19.40 6.55
N ALA A 16 3.78 18.42 6.79
CA ALA A 16 4.59 18.30 8.00
C ALA A 16 6.09 18.30 7.66
N ARG A 17 6.93 18.55 8.67
CA ARG A 17 8.38 18.38 8.52
C ARG A 17 8.72 16.89 8.66
N LEU A 18 9.69 16.43 7.89
CA LEU A 18 10.11 15.02 7.86
C LEU A 18 10.53 14.44 9.23
N ARG A 19 10.97 15.29 10.16
CA ARG A 19 11.50 14.87 11.47
C ARG A 19 10.53 15.11 12.63
N ASP A 20 9.38 15.72 12.38
CA ASP A 20 8.37 15.93 13.40
C ASP A 20 7.45 14.69 13.45
N ASP A 21 6.86 14.41 14.61
CA ASP A 21 5.78 13.43 14.69
C ASP A 21 4.57 14.00 13.92
N GLY A 22 4.31 13.46 12.73
CA GLY A 22 3.23 13.90 11.87
C GLY A 22 1.86 13.34 12.29
N ASP A 23 0.81 13.82 11.63
CA ASP A 23 -0.58 13.45 11.89
C ASP A 23 -0.95 12.06 11.34
N GLU A 24 -0.04 11.39 10.62
CA GLU A 24 -0.34 10.15 9.91
C GLU A 24 -0.75 9.02 10.86
N LYS A 25 -0.04 8.88 11.99
CA LYS A 25 -0.33 7.81 12.95
C LYS A 25 -1.70 7.99 13.58
N GLU A 26 -2.02 9.21 14.03
CA GLU A 26 -3.32 9.53 14.61
C GLU A 26 -4.44 9.35 13.58
N TYR A 27 -4.23 9.84 12.35
CA TYR A 27 -5.15 9.64 11.24
C TYR A 27 -5.48 8.17 11.03
N TRP A 28 -4.47 7.30 10.90
CA TRP A 28 -4.71 5.87 10.66
C TRP A 28 -5.37 5.16 11.85
N LEU A 29 -5.09 5.59 13.09
CA LEU A 29 -5.75 5.04 14.28
C LEU A 29 -7.22 5.46 14.39
N SER A 30 -7.61 6.61 13.84
CA SER A 30 -9.01 7.05 13.77
C SER A 30 -9.87 6.26 12.77
N ARG A 31 -9.24 5.49 11.86
CA ARG A 31 -9.94 4.72 10.82
C ARG A 31 -10.27 3.31 11.27
N THR A 32 -11.36 2.80 10.74
CA THR A 32 -11.76 1.40 10.93
C THR A 32 -10.71 0.46 10.33
N ALA A 33 -10.72 -0.80 10.78
CA ALA A 33 -9.86 -1.83 10.19
C ALA A 33 -10.13 -2.01 8.68
N ALA A 34 -11.40 -1.97 8.26
CA ALA A 34 -11.79 -2.12 6.86
C ALA A 34 -11.25 -0.98 5.98
N GLU A 35 -11.34 0.27 6.43
CA GLU A 35 -10.79 1.43 5.70
C GLU A 35 -9.28 1.33 5.52
N ARG A 36 -8.55 0.91 6.57
CA ARG A 36 -7.10 0.71 6.49
C ARG A 36 -6.72 -0.37 5.48
N LEU A 37 -7.43 -1.51 5.50
CA LEU A 37 -7.20 -2.59 4.54
C LEU A 37 -7.47 -2.14 3.10
N ASN A 38 -8.55 -1.39 2.87
CA ASN A 38 -8.86 -0.83 1.57
C ASN A 38 -7.77 0.14 1.09
N ALA A 39 -7.27 1.03 1.96
CA ALA A 39 -6.20 1.95 1.61
C ALA A 39 -4.91 1.21 1.19
N ILE A 40 -4.55 0.14 1.91
CA ILE A 40 -3.41 -0.71 1.58
C ILE A 40 -3.62 -1.42 0.23
N GLU A 41 -4.81 -1.94 -0.04
CA GLU A 41 -5.13 -2.59 -1.32
C GLU A 41 -5.02 -1.61 -2.49
N GLN A 42 -5.49 -0.37 -2.32
CA GLN A 42 -5.35 0.69 -3.32
C GLN A 42 -3.87 0.98 -3.58
N GLN A 43 -3.05 1.11 -2.53
CA GLN A 43 -1.60 1.28 -2.66
C GLN A 43 -0.96 0.11 -3.40
N ARG A 44 -1.34 -1.13 -3.05
CA ARG A 44 -0.84 -2.35 -3.68
C ARG A 44 -1.11 -2.36 -5.18
N ARG A 45 -2.33 -2.04 -5.62
CA ARG A 45 -2.69 -1.97 -7.05
C ARG A 45 -1.90 -0.90 -7.78
N MET A 46 -1.71 0.28 -7.19
CA MET A 46 -0.96 1.37 -7.80
C MET A 46 0.53 1.04 -7.98
N ILE A 47 1.15 0.41 -6.98
CA ILE A 47 2.60 0.12 -7.00
C ILE A 47 2.89 -1.15 -7.82
N TYR A 48 2.10 -2.20 -7.64
CA TYR A 48 2.41 -3.53 -8.18
C TYR A 48 1.59 -3.90 -9.43
N GLY A 49 0.57 -3.12 -9.77
CA GLY A 49 -0.41 -3.46 -10.79
C GLY A 49 -1.53 -4.33 -10.23
N GLU A 50 -2.67 -4.33 -10.91
CA GLU A 50 -3.86 -5.10 -10.51
C GLU A 50 -3.63 -6.61 -10.64
N ASP A 51 -2.83 -7.02 -11.63
CA ASP A 51 -2.72 -8.42 -12.07
C ASP A 51 -1.57 -9.21 -11.41
N ARG A 52 -0.64 -8.54 -10.72
CA ARG A 52 0.58 -9.20 -10.18
C ARG A 52 0.39 -9.95 -8.87
N THR A 53 -0.80 -9.88 -8.27
CA THR A 53 -1.21 -10.74 -7.14
C THR A 53 -1.98 -11.98 -7.57
N ALA A 54 -2.51 -12.04 -8.80
CA ALA A 54 -3.19 -13.20 -9.34
C ALA A 54 -2.22 -14.29 -9.84
N SER A 55 -1.00 -13.88 -10.23
CA SER A 55 0.13 -14.79 -10.36
C SER A 55 0.57 -15.24 -8.96
N ARG A 56 -0.18 -16.19 -8.38
CA ARG A 56 0.05 -16.92 -7.12
C ARG A 56 1.39 -16.64 -6.44
N LEU A 57 1.37 -16.44 -5.11
CA LEU A 57 2.52 -16.66 -4.22
C LEU A 57 3.39 -17.80 -4.78
N GLN A 58 4.59 -17.46 -5.26
CA GLN A 58 5.56 -18.47 -5.68
C GLN A 58 5.91 -19.28 -4.44
N ARG A 59 5.27 -20.45 -4.31
CA ARG A 59 5.56 -21.42 -3.27
C ARG A 59 6.86 -22.13 -3.67
N LEU A 60 7.99 -21.48 -3.41
CA LEU A 60 9.34 -22.06 -3.48
C LEU A 60 9.72 -22.62 -2.10
N LEU A 61 8.83 -23.42 -1.51
CA LEU A 61 9.23 -24.29 -0.42
C LEU A 61 9.43 -25.67 -1.05
N GLU A 62 10.68 -26.00 -1.36
CA GLU A 62 11.09 -27.35 -1.72
C GLU A 62 11.71 -28.05 -0.51
N VAL A 63 11.56 -29.37 -0.43
CA VAL A 63 12.21 -30.20 0.58
C VAL A 63 13.59 -30.59 0.03
N ALA A 64 14.65 -30.10 0.65
CA ALA A 64 16.02 -30.51 0.32
C ALA A 64 16.39 -31.78 1.12
N GLU A 65 16.96 -32.79 0.45
CA GLU A 65 17.51 -33.96 1.11
C GLU A 65 18.86 -33.63 1.77
N LEU A 66 19.00 -33.94 3.07
CA LEU A 66 20.25 -33.80 3.80
C LEU A 66 21.15 -35.03 3.52
N PRO A 67 22.31 -34.88 2.84
CA PRO A 67 23.20 -36.01 2.67
C PRO A 67 23.77 -36.46 4.02
N ARG A 68 23.63 -37.75 4.33
CA ARG A 68 24.24 -38.35 5.52
C ARG A 68 25.75 -38.48 5.31
N ARG A 69 26.50 -38.03 6.32
CA ARG A 69 27.96 -38.07 6.35
C ARG A 69 28.47 -39.41 6.85
#